data_AF-A0A944CGV1-F1
#
_entry.id   AF-A0A944CGV1-F1
#
_cell.length_a   1.000
_cell.length_b   1.000
_cell.length_c   1.000
_cell.angle_alpha   90.00
_cell.angle_beta   90.00
_cell.angle_gamma   90.00
#
_symmetry.space_group_name_H-M   'P 1'
#
loop_
_entity.id
_entity.type
_entity.pdbx_description
1 polymer ?
#
loop_
_entity_poly.entity_id
_entity_poly.type
_entity_poly.pdbx_seq_one_letter_code
_entity_poly.pdbx_strand_id
1 'polypeptide(L)' 'MSLENARLKCAAFRQDYNHVRPHSSIGFKTPMEFMKSIGNPSQPMVP' A
#
# COMPACT_ATOMS: atom_id res chain seq x y z
N MET A 1 -23.29 -11.77 9.38
CA MET A 1 -21.88 -11.51 8.98
C MET A 1 -21.00 -12.49 9.74
N SER A 2 -20.19 -13.32 9.08
CA SER A 2 -19.25 -14.25 9.73
C SER A 2 -17.83 -13.66 9.81
N LEU A 3 -16.98 -14.20 10.70
CA LEU A 3 -15.56 -13.83 10.78
C LEU A 3 -14.83 -14.07 9.46
N GLU A 4 -15.17 -15.15 8.75
CA GLU A 4 -14.59 -15.45 7.44
C GLU A 4 -14.90 -14.35 6.42
N ASN A 5 -16.16 -13.91 6.36
CA ASN A 5 -16.53 -12.81 5.46
C ASN A 5 -15.82 -11.50 5.81
N ALA A 6 -15.59 -11.23 7.11
CA ALA A 6 -14.83 -10.07 7.54
C ALA A 6 -13.37 -10.14 7.07
N ARG A 7 -12.71 -11.31 7.21
CA ARG A 7 -11.33 -11.54 6.75
C ARG A 7 -11.20 -11.34 5.24
N LEU A 8 -12.12 -11.90 4.46
CA LEU A 8 -12.12 -11.76 3.01
C LEU A 8 -12.25 -10.30 2.57
N LYS A 9 -13.14 -9.54 3.21
CA LYS A 9 -13.30 -8.10 2.93
C LYS A 9 -12.06 -7.29 3.27
N CYS A 10 -11.44 -7.56 4.43
CA CYS A 10 -10.19 -6.90 4.81
C CYS A 10 -9.06 -7.23 3.84
N ALA A 11 -8.96 -8.50 3.40
CA ALA A 11 -7.95 -8.92 2.43
C ALA A 11 -8.14 -8.23 1.07
N ALA A 12 -9.38 -8.18 0.57
CA ALA A 12 -9.72 -7.47 -0.66
C ALA A 12 -9.41 -5.98 -0.56
N PHE A 13 -9.85 -5.33 0.52
CA PHE A 13 -9.57 -3.91 0.76
C PHE A 13 -8.08 -3.62 0.81
N ARG A 14 -7.28 -4.47 1.47
CA ARG A 14 -5.82 -4.30 1.55
C ARG A 14 -5.17 -4.34 0.16
N GLN A 15 -5.61 -5.25 -0.72
CA GLN A 15 -5.11 -5.32 -2.08
C GLN A 15 -5.43 -4.05 -2.87
N ASP A 16 -6.70 -3.63 -2.87
CA ASP A 16 -7.14 -2.44 -3.58
C ASP A 16 -6.45 -1.17 -3.09
N TYR A 17 -6.37 -0.99 -1.78
CA TYR A 17 -5.75 0.19 -1.17
C TYR A 17 -4.26 0.28 -1.51
N ASN A 18 -3.54 -0.83 -1.41
CA ASN A 18 -2.09 -0.84 -1.58
C ASN A 18 -1.65 -0.80 -3.06
N HIS A 19 -2.47 -1.35 -3.98
CA HIS A 19 -2.04 -1.60 -5.36
C HIS A 19 -2.88 -0.91 -6.44
N VAL A 20 -4.09 -0.42 -6.15
CA VAL A 20 -5.01 0.10 -7.17
C VAL A 20 -5.36 1.57 -6.94
N ARG A 21 -5.40 2.03 -5.69
CA ARG A 21 -5.91 3.36 -5.34
C ARG A 21 -4.77 4.40 -5.24
N PRO A 22 -4.62 5.33 -6.19
CA PRO A 22 -3.66 6.42 -6.08
C PRO A 22 -4.13 7.46 -5.06
N HIS A 23 -3.19 8.01 -4.30
CA HIS A 23 -3.46 8.99 -3.25
C HIS A 23 -2.73 10.31 -3.55
N SER A 24 -3.45 11.43 -3.52
CA SER A 24 -2.89 12.76 -3.81
C SER A 24 -1.78 13.16 -2.84
N SER A 25 -1.85 12.75 -1.57
CA SER A 25 -0.86 13.04 -0.53
C SER A 25 0.53 12.44 -0.79
N ILE A 26 0.63 11.41 -1.64
CA ILE A 26 1.90 10.74 -2.02
C ILE A 26 2.16 10.88 -3.53
N GLY A 27 1.68 11.99 -4.11
CA GLY A 27 1.95 12.33 -5.51
C GLY A 27 1.13 11.51 -6.50
N PHE A 28 -0.13 11.20 -6.16
CA PHE A 28 -1.03 10.38 -6.98
C PHE A 28 -0.49 8.97 -7.27
N LYS A 29 0.28 8.42 -6.35
CA LYS A 29 0.76 7.03 -6.38
C LYS A 29 -0.05 6.14 -5.46
N THR A 30 -0.08 4.85 -5.75
CA THR A 30 -0.49 3.83 -4.78
C THR A 30 0.57 3.69 -3.68
N PRO A 31 0.21 3.20 -2.48
CA PRO A 31 1.18 2.97 -1.41
C PRO A 31 2.39 2.12 -1.84
N MET A 32 2.17 1.08 -2.66
CA MET A 32 3.24 0.22 -3.15
C MET A 32 4.16 0.92 -4.17
N GLU A 33 3.60 1.71 -5.08
CA GLU A 33 4.42 2.53 -6.00
C GLU A 33 5.23 3.58 -5.24
N PHE A 34 4.63 4.18 -4.21
CA PHE A 34 5.32 5.14 -3.36
C PHE A 34 6.49 4.49 -2.62
N MET A 35 6.27 3.35 -1.95
CA MET A 35 7.33 2.57 -1.30
C MET A 35 8.47 2.23 -2.27
N LYS A 36 8.14 1.79 -3.49
CA LYS A 36 9.15 1.50 -4.51
C LYS A 36 9.96 2.74 -4.89
N SER A 37 9.33 3.92 -4.89
CA SER A 37 9.98 5.17 -5.29
C SER A 37 10.91 5.77 -4.23
N ILE A 38 10.70 5.46 -2.95
CA ILE A 38 11.55 5.98 -1.86
C ILE A 38 12.67 5.00 -1.45
N GLY A 39 12.72 3.81 -2.05
CA GLY A 39 13.70 2.78 -1.70
C GLY A 39 13.43 2.18 -0.32
N ASN A 40 14.40 1.40 0.20
CA ASN A 40 14.29 0.86 1.55
C ASN A 40 14.68 1.94 2.57
N PRO A 41 13.75 2.45 3.39
CA PRO A 41 14.06 3.50 4.36
C PRO A 41 15.00 3.03 5.47
N SER A 42 15.18 1.71 5.63
CA SER A 42 16.14 1.13 6.58
C SER A 42 17.55 1.01 6.02
N GLN A 43 17.77 1.29 4.73
CA GLN A 43 19.11 1.39 4.18
C GLN A 43 19.57 2.85 4.25
N PRO A 44 20.74 3.13 4.86
CA PRO A 44 21.30 4.47 4.79
C PRO A 44 21.53 4.80 3.32
N MET A 45 21.06 5.98 2.91
CA MET A 45 21.39 6.56 1.62
C MET A 45 22.91 6.76 1.62
N VAL A 46 23.66 5.82 1.04
CA VAL A 46 25.10 5.99 0.83
C VAL A 46 25.27 6.97 -0.34
N PRO A 47 26.03 8.07 -0.15
CA PRO A 47 26.25 9.08 -1.19
C PRO A 47 27.06 8.57 -2.38
#